data_AF-A0A920QJV1-F1
#
_entry.id   AF-A0A920QJV1-F1
#
_cell.length_a   1.000
_cell.length_b   1.000
_cell.length_c   1.000
_cell.angle_alpha   90.00
_cell.angle_beta   90.00
_cell.angle_gamma   90.00
#
_symmetry.space_group_name_H-M   'P 1'
#
loop_
_entity.id
_entity.type
_entity.pdbx_description
1 polymer ?
#
loop_
_entity_poly.entity_id
_entity_poly.type
_entity_poly.pdbx_seq_one_letter_code
_entity_poly.pdbx_strand_id
1 'polypeptide(L)'
;MLIRLVSVLLQPLCLVMSKKTYHVARHLLRIRDLQQETRGFTEFVPLPFVHMEAPIYLKGKAREGPTYREAVLIHAVSRIVLNPLIKNIQTSWVKMGPSGVKDCLDAGANDLGGTLMNESITRAAGTRHGQEMLPETMEQLIVQLGRKPRQRDTVYRNANPLQKSKSFGNKLLVN
;
A
#
# COMPACT_ATOMS: atom_id res chain seq x y z
N MET A 1 1.89 12.66 -5.98
CA MET A 1 2.11 11.35 -5.33
C MET A 1 2.09 11.55 -3.84
N LEU A 2 1.53 10.62 -3.07
CA LEU A 2 1.20 10.84 -1.67
C LEU A 2 2.05 9.97 -0.76
N ILE A 3 2.50 10.51 0.37
CA ILE A 3 3.22 9.78 1.43
C ILE A 3 2.43 9.97 2.71
N ARG A 4 2.05 8.87 3.37
CA ARG A 4 1.36 8.94 4.66
C ARG A 4 2.36 9.10 5.81
N LEU A 5 2.08 9.98 6.76
CA LEU A 5 2.76 10.00 8.08
C LEU A 5 2.03 9.04 9.03
N VAL A 6 2.78 8.24 9.79
CA VAL A 6 2.26 7.22 10.73
C VAL A 6 1.16 7.78 11.64
N SER A 7 0.01 7.11 11.64
CA SER A 7 -0.75 6.69 12.83
C SER A 7 -2.11 6.13 12.39
N VAL A 8 -2.50 5.04 13.03
CA VAL A 8 -3.79 4.33 13.01
C VAL A 8 -4.11 3.52 11.75
N LEU A 9 -4.14 2.20 11.96
CA LEU A 9 -4.91 1.18 11.25
C LEU A 9 -6.39 1.60 11.10
N LEU A 10 -6.68 2.52 10.19
CA LEU A 10 -7.99 2.56 9.55
C LEU A 10 -7.99 1.36 8.60
N GLN A 11 -8.73 0.32 8.98
CA GLN A 11 -8.81 -0.98 8.32
C GLN A 11 -8.68 -0.84 6.79
N PRO A 12 -7.49 -1.07 6.22
CA PRO A 12 -7.37 -1.11 4.78
C PRO A 12 -8.16 -2.32 4.33
N LEU A 13 -9.05 -2.14 3.36
CA LEU A 13 -9.81 -3.24 2.81
C LEU A 13 -8.85 -4.19 2.10
N CYS A 14 -8.39 -5.20 2.83
CA CYS A 14 -7.34 -6.10 2.43
C CYS A 14 -7.91 -7.10 1.44
N LEU A 15 -7.59 -6.94 0.15
CA LEU A 15 -7.87 -7.99 -0.82
C LEU A 15 -6.87 -9.12 -0.62
N VAL A 16 -7.25 -10.13 0.16
CA VAL A 16 -6.56 -11.42 0.13
C VAL A 16 -6.82 -12.05 -1.24
N MET A 17 -5.77 -12.17 -2.05
CA MET A 17 -5.92 -12.66 -3.42
C MET A 17 -6.43 -14.11 -3.42
N SER A 18 -7.70 -14.27 -3.79
CA SER A 18 -8.37 -15.56 -3.86
C SER A 18 -7.74 -16.47 -4.92
N LYS A 19 -8.01 -17.78 -4.83
CA LYS A 19 -7.61 -18.78 -5.85
C LYS A 19 -8.20 -18.50 -7.24
N LYS A 20 -9.32 -17.77 -7.33
CA LYS A 20 -10.04 -17.53 -8.59
C LYS A 20 -10.17 -16.02 -8.86
N THR A 21 -9.84 -15.60 -10.08
CA THR A 21 -9.85 -14.20 -10.52
C THR A 21 -11.23 -13.55 -10.44
N TYR A 22 -12.32 -14.31 -10.67
CA TYR A 22 -13.67 -13.76 -10.55
C TYR A 22 -14.03 -13.32 -9.12
N HIS A 23 -13.40 -13.91 -8.08
CA HIS A 23 -13.60 -13.44 -6.70
C HIS A 23 -13.01 -12.05 -6.50
N VAL A 24 -11.84 -11.80 -7.09
CA VAL A 24 -11.18 -10.49 -7.07
C VAL A 24 -12.04 -9.47 -7.81
N ALA A 25 -12.52 -9.80 -9.01
CA ALA A 25 -13.40 -8.94 -9.78
C ALA A 25 -14.68 -8.61 -9.00
N ARG A 26 -15.35 -9.62 -8.43
CA ARG A 26 -16.56 -9.43 -7.61
C ARG A 26 -16.28 -8.55 -6.39
N HIS A 27 -15.14 -8.71 -5.74
CA HIS A 27 -14.76 -7.89 -4.60
C HIS A 27 -14.58 -6.43 -5.01
N LEU A 28 -13.83 -6.14 -6.08
CA LEU A 28 -13.65 -4.78 -6.59
C LEU A 28 -14.99 -4.12 -6.98
N LEU A 29 -15.89 -4.87 -7.62
CA LEU A 29 -17.23 -4.36 -7.96
C LEU A 29 -18.04 -4.03 -6.71
N ARG A 30 -18.06 -4.91 -5.70
CA ARG A 30 -18.76 -4.63 -4.43
C ARG A 30 -18.23 -3.39 -3.72
N ILE A 31 -16.92 -3.18 -3.71
CA ILE A 31 -16.31 -1.97 -3.15
C ILE A 31 -16.77 -0.74 -3.90
N ARG A 32 -16.73 -0.80 -5.23
CA ARG A 32 -17.13 0.30 -6.11
C ARG A 32 -18.58 0.66 -5.86
N ASP A 33 -19.47 -0.32 -5.87
CA ASP A 33 -20.91 -0.12 -5.73
C ASP A 33 -21.22 0.44 -4.33
N LEU A 34 -20.58 -0.10 -3.27
CA LEU A 34 -20.69 0.45 -1.91
C LEU A 34 -20.17 1.89 -1.80
N GLN A 35 -19.09 2.23 -2.52
CA GLN A 35 -18.58 3.60 -2.56
C GLN A 35 -19.56 4.55 -3.26
N GLN A 36 -20.28 4.09 -4.29
CA GLN A 36 -21.29 4.91 -4.97
C GLN A 36 -22.40 5.32 -4.00
N GLU A 37 -22.81 4.40 -3.13
CA GLU A 37 -23.86 4.61 -2.13
C GLU A 37 -23.37 5.47 -0.95
N THR A 38 -22.21 5.12 -0.37
CA THR A 38 -21.80 5.65 0.95
C THR A 38 -20.74 6.74 0.89
N ARG A 39 -19.90 6.75 -0.15
CA ARG A 39 -18.78 7.69 -0.35
C ARG A 39 -17.77 7.74 0.81
N GLY A 40 -17.70 6.69 1.63
CA GLY A 40 -16.88 6.65 2.85
C GLY A 40 -15.42 6.27 2.63
N PHE A 41 -15.06 5.62 1.51
CA PHE A 41 -13.69 5.21 1.25
C PHE A 41 -12.84 6.37 0.74
N THR A 42 -11.70 6.58 1.38
CA THR A 42 -10.68 7.53 0.93
C THR A 42 -9.63 6.87 0.04
N GLU A 43 -9.39 5.57 0.23
CA GLU A 43 -8.30 4.83 -0.42
C GLU A 43 -8.61 3.34 -0.58
N PHE A 44 -8.01 2.72 -1.59
CA PHE A 44 -7.95 1.27 -1.77
C PHE A 44 -6.51 0.79 -1.64
N VAL A 45 -6.30 -0.30 -0.89
CA VAL A 45 -4.95 -0.82 -0.60
C VAL A 45 -4.88 -2.30 -1.00
N PRO A 46 -4.34 -2.63 -2.20
CA PRO A 46 -4.05 -4.01 -2.56
C PRO A 46 -2.91 -4.54 -1.67
N LEU A 47 -3.16 -5.64 -0.94
CA LEU A 47 -2.18 -6.26 -0.05
C LEU A 47 -1.94 -7.71 -0.47
N PRO A 48 -0.77 -8.02 -1.07
CA PRO A 48 -0.39 -9.38 -1.39
C PRO A 48 -0.40 -10.29 -0.16
N PHE A 49 -0.97 -11.50 -0.31
CA PHE A 49 -0.95 -12.51 0.73
C PHE A 49 0.47 -13.08 0.90
N VAL A 50 1.08 -12.85 2.07
CA VAL A 50 2.39 -13.41 2.43
C VAL A 50 2.17 -14.80 3.05
N HIS A 51 2.35 -15.82 2.24
CA HIS A 51 1.95 -17.19 2.58
C HIS A 51 2.99 -17.95 3.39
N MET A 52 4.28 -17.58 3.30
CA MET A 52 5.41 -18.31 3.89
C MET A 52 5.28 -18.60 5.39
N GLU A 53 4.67 -17.68 6.14
CA GLU A 53 4.46 -17.81 7.59
C GLU A 53 2.98 -17.94 7.98
N ALA A 54 2.07 -17.97 7.00
CA ALA A 54 0.64 -17.96 7.27
C ALA A 54 0.16 -19.35 7.72
N PRO A 55 -0.42 -19.52 8.93
CA PRO A 55 -0.86 -20.83 9.41
C PRO A 55 -1.87 -21.52 8.50
N ILE A 56 -2.68 -20.77 7.77
CA ILE A 56 -3.64 -21.30 6.79
C ILE A 56 -2.95 -21.92 5.56
N TYR A 57 -1.81 -21.37 5.13
CA TYR A 57 -1.00 -21.91 4.06
C TYR A 57 -0.24 -23.15 4.52
N LEU A 58 0.40 -23.08 5.69
CA LEU A 58 1.13 -24.21 6.29
C LEU A 58 0.22 -25.43 6.55
N LYS A 59 -1.07 -25.21 6.79
CA LYS A 59 -2.09 -26.27 6.92
C LYS A 59 -2.66 -26.77 5.58
N GLY A 60 -2.12 -26.32 4.43
CA GLY A 60 -2.60 -26.69 3.09
C GLY A 60 -3.97 -26.13 2.71
N LYS A 61 -4.50 -25.17 3.47
CA LYS A 61 -5.86 -24.62 3.29
C LYS A 61 -5.90 -23.34 2.45
N ALA A 62 -4.74 -22.82 2.04
CA ALA A 62 -4.62 -21.68 1.14
C ALA A 62 -3.66 -22.00 -0.01
N ARG A 63 -3.79 -21.25 -1.12
CA ARG A 63 -2.74 -21.25 -2.14
C ARG A 63 -1.56 -20.39 -1.70
N GLU A 64 -0.46 -20.51 -2.43
CA GLU A 64 0.60 -19.50 -2.40
C GLU A 64 0.04 -18.10 -2.70
N GLY A 65 0.74 -17.12 -2.14
CA GLY A 65 0.53 -15.71 -2.43
C GLY A 65 0.59 -15.41 -3.92
N PRO A 66 0.16 -14.20 -4.33
CA PRO A 66 0.25 -13.83 -5.72
C PRO A 66 1.71 -13.76 -6.19
N THR A 67 1.91 -14.03 -7.48
CA THR A 67 3.16 -13.68 -8.15
C THR A 67 3.35 -12.16 -8.15
N TYR A 68 4.59 -11.72 -8.35
CA TYR A 68 4.90 -10.30 -8.51
C TYR A 68 4.03 -9.63 -9.59
N ARG A 69 3.90 -10.29 -10.74
CA ARG A 69 3.08 -9.80 -11.87
C ARG A 69 1.61 -9.65 -11.47
N GLU A 70 1.05 -10.61 -10.75
CA GLU A 70 -0.34 -10.52 -10.25
C GLU A 70 -0.52 -9.35 -9.27
N ALA A 71 0.47 -9.10 -8.41
CA ALA A 71 0.46 -7.98 -7.48
C ALA A 71 0.52 -6.62 -8.19
N VAL A 72 1.28 -6.47 -9.28
CA VAL A 72 1.27 -5.25 -10.08
C VAL A 72 -0.04 -5.11 -10.87
N LEU A 73 -0.52 -6.19 -11.49
CA LEU A 73 -1.76 -6.18 -12.27
C LEU A 73 -2.98 -5.78 -11.43
N ILE A 74 -3.05 -6.19 -10.16
CA ILE A 74 -4.18 -5.81 -9.33
C ILE A 74 -4.22 -4.30 -9.06
N HIS A 75 -3.07 -3.60 -9.02
CA HIS A 75 -3.05 -2.13 -8.91
C HIS A 75 -3.63 -1.49 -10.19
N ALA A 76 -3.22 -1.97 -11.38
CA ALA A 76 -3.74 -1.50 -12.66
C ALA A 76 -5.25 -1.73 -12.81
N VAL A 77 -5.72 -2.94 -12.54
CA VAL A 77 -7.15 -3.28 -12.61
C VAL A 77 -7.94 -2.44 -11.61
N SER A 78 -7.43 -2.25 -10.39
CA SER A 78 -8.10 -1.41 -9.39
C SER A 78 -8.21 0.04 -9.83
N ARG A 79 -7.18 0.59 -10.50
CA ARG A 79 -7.24 1.95 -11.07
C ARG A 79 -8.36 2.06 -12.09
N ILE A 80 -8.48 1.10 -12.99
CA ILE A 80 -9.50 1.11 -14.04
C ILE A 80 -10.90 0.98 -13.43
N VAL A 81 -11.10 0.04 -12.50
CA VAL A 81 -12.43 -0.29 -11.95
C VAL A 81 -12.94 0.76 -10.96
N LEU A 82 -12.06 1.31 -10.12
CA LEU A 82 -12.47 2.18 -9.01
C LEU A 82 -12.46 3.67 -9.37
N ASN A 83 -11.87 4.07 -10.50
CA ASN A 83 -11.91 5.45 -10.97
C ASN A 83 -13.33 5.80 -11.50
N PRO A 84 -13.91 6.98 -11.18
CA PRO A 84 -13.40 8.07 -10.33
C PRO A 84 -13.83 8.03 -8.85
N LEU A 85 -14.46 6.93 -8.41
CA LEU A 85 -15.12 6.81 -7.11
C LEU A 85 -14.15 6.69 -5.93
N ILE A 86 -13.07 5.92 -6.09
CA ILE A 86 -11.96 5.85 -5.15
C ILE A 86 -10.72 6.36 -5.86
N LYS A 87 -10.32 7.58 -5.50
CA LYS A 87 -9.24 8.29 -6.19
C LYS A 87 -7.87 7.72 -5.85
N ASN A 88 -7.70 7.26 -4.61
CA ASN A 88 -6.40 6.89 -4.09
C ASN A 88 -6.22 5.37 -4.05
N ILE A 89 -5.15 4.91 -4.70
CA ILE A 89 -4.69 3.52 -4.63
C ILE A 89 -3.31 3.55 -4.00
N GLN A 90 -3.20 2.91 -2.85
CA GLN A 90 -1.98 2.85 -2.07
C GLN A 90 -1.18 1.59 -2.41
N THR A 91 0.14 1.75 -2.62
CA THR A 91 1.09 0.63 -2.67
C THR A 91 1.88 0.53 -1.36
N SER A 92 2.08 -0.70 -0.87
CA SER A 92 2.83 -0.97 0.35
C SER A 92 4.27 -1.37 0.01
N TRP A 93 5.23 -0.51 0.36
CA TRP A 93 6.66 -0.79 0.15
C TRP A 93 7.17 -1.99 0.95
N VAL A 94 6.57 -2.27 2.11
CA VAL A 94 6.90 -3.44 2.95
C VAL A 94 6.55 -4.76 2.23
N LYS A 95 5.49 -4.75 1.41
CA LYS A 95 5.04 -5.93 0.66
C LYS A 95 5.67 -6.00 -0.73
N MET A 96 5.85 -4.86 -1.40
CA MET A 96 6.29 -4.79 -2.79
C MET A 96 7.80 -4.57 -2.95
N GLY A 97 8.48 -4.10 -1.91
CA GLY A 97 9.84 -3.59 -1.99
C GLY A 97 9.96 -2.28 -2.81
N PRO A 98 11.14 -1.65 -2.86
CA PRO A 98 11.35 -0.40 -3.61
C PRO A 98 11.09 -0.54 -5.11
N SER A 99 11.49 -1.65 -5.74
CA SER A 99 11.23 -1.89 -7.17
C SER A 99 9.74 -2.08 -7.45
N GLY A 100 9.05 -2.90 -6.64
CA GLY A 100 7.61 -3.11 -6.79
C GLY A 100 6.78 -1.86 -6.54
N VAL A 101 7.24 -0.96 -5.67
CA VAL A 101 6.61 0.36 -5.54
C VAL A 101 6.66 1.13 -6.86
N LYS A 102 7.81 1.15 -7.54
CA LYS A 102 7.94 1.84 -8.84
C LYS A 102 6.94 1.30 -9.85
N ASP A 103 6.90 -0.02 -10.01
CA ASP A 103 5.99 -0.67 -10.94
C ASP A 103 4.51 -0.44 -10.57
N CYS A 104 4.15 -0.47 -9.29
CA CYS A 104 2.79 -0.18 -8.85
C CYS A 104 2.37 1.27 -9.12
N LEU A 105 3.29 2.23 -8.98
CA LEU A 105 3.02 3.65 -9.23
C LEU A 105 2.79 3.90 -10.73
N ASP A 106 3.51 3.21 -11.60
CA ASP A 106 3.29 3.24 -13.04
C ASP A 106 2.04 2.46 -13.45
N ALA A 107 1.67 1.43 -12.68
CA ALA A 107 0.41 0.70 -12.79
C ALA A 107 -0.80 1.44 -12.18
N GLY A 108 -0.68 2.72 -11.79
CA GLY A 108 -1.83 3.55 -11.40
C GLY A 108 -2.03 3.73 -9.89
N ALA A 109 -1.15 3.20 -9.04
CA ALA A 109 -1.04 3.68 -7.67
C ALA A 109 -0.62 5.16 -7.66
N ASN A 110 -1.13 5.93 -6.71
CA ASN A 110 -0.79 7.36 -6.57
C ASN A 110 -0.35 7.71 -5.15
N ASP A 111 -0.23 6.69 -4.31
CA ASP A 111 -0.04 6.80 -2.88
C ASP A 111 0.91 5.72 -2.40
N LEU A 112 2.00 6.15 -1.80
CA LEU A 112 3.03 5.30 -1.22
C LEU A 112 2.74 5.21 0.28
N GLY A 113 2.48 3.99 0.74
CA GLY A 113 2.26 3.73 2.16
C GLY A 113 3.38 4.33 3.00
N GLY A 114 3.00 4.87 4.15
CA GLY A 114 3.88 5.67 5.00
C GLY A 114 5.11 4.95 5.51
N THR A 115 6.01 5.73 6.10
CA THR A 115 7.11 5.20 6.89
C THR A 115 6.52 4.43 8.07
N LEU A 116 7.06 3.29 8.46
CA LEU A 116 6.79 2.72 9.78
C LEU A 116 7.96 3.21 10.61
N MET A 117 7.71 4.14 11.53
CA MET A 117 8.71 4.49 12.54
C MET A 117 8.27 3.81 13.82
N ASN A 118 9.09 2.89 14.31
CA ASN A 118 9.00 2.38 15.68
C ASN A 118 7.80 1.46 16.02
N GLU A 119 7.58 0.37 15.27
CA GLU A 119 6.62 -0.66 15.71
C GLU A 119 7.21 -2.06 15.75
N SER A 120 7.23 -2.63 16.96
CA SER A 120 7.46 -4.02 17.34
C SER A 120 6.57 -5.06 16.64
N ILE A 121 5.66 -4.62 15.76
CA ILE A 121 4.69 -5.43 15.01
C ILE A 121 5.32 -6.04 13.76
N THR A 122 6.29 -5.39 13.12
CA THR A 122 6.98 -5.92 11.92
C THR A 122 7.80 -7.18 12.25
N ARG A 123 8.22 -7.33 13.52
CA ARG A 123 8.95 -8.51 14.03
C ARG A 123 8.14 -9.80 13.93
N ALA A 124 6.80 -9.72 13.90
CA ALA A 124 5.91 -10.89 13.90
C ALA A 124 5.36 -11.28 12.51
N ALA A 125 5.67 -10.52 11.45
CA ALA A 125 4.97 -10.62 10.16
C ALA A 125 5.83 -11.13 8.97
N GLY A 126 7.05 -11.60 9.20
CA GLY A 126 7.81 -12.38 8.20
C GLY A 126 8.28 -11.65 6.94
N THR A 127 8.39 -10.32 6.98
CA THR A 127 8.68 -9.51 5.78
C THR A 127 10.18 -9.46 5.50
N ARG A 128 10.59 -9.81 4.26
CA ARG A 128 11.99 -9.79 3.79
C ARG A 128 12.51 -8.38 3.37
N HIS A 129 11.63 -7.41 3.18
CA HIS A 129 11.98 -6.09 2.63
C HIS A 129 11.95 -5.00 3.69
N GLY A 130 13.07 -4.81 4.40
CA GLY A 130 13.34 -3.64 5.25
C GLY A 130 12.45 -3.50 6.48
N GLN A 131 13.01 -2.97 7.56
CA GLN A 131 12.25 -2.66 8.77
C GLN A 131 11.63 -1.27 8.68
N GLU A 132 12.33 -0.33 8.05
CA GLU A 132 11.91 1.07 7.91
C GLU A 132 12.36 1.64 6.54
N MET A 133 11.56 2.54 5.97
CA MET A 133 11.92 3.33 4.78
C MET A 133 11.76 4.79 5.17
N LEU A 134 12.85 5.57 5.08
CA LEU A 134 12.84 6.98 5.46
C LEU A 134 11.98 7.83 4.50
N PRO A 135 11.38 8.94 4.97
CA PRO A 135 10.64 9.84 4.09
C PRO A 135 11.49 10.40 2.95
N GLU A 136 12.78 10.65 3.19
CA GLU A 136 13.76 11.05 2.16
C GLU A 136 13.85 10.03 1.04
N THR A 137 13.96 8.74 1.39
CA THR A 137 14.05 7.64 0.42
C THR A 137 12.75 7.53 -0.38
N MET A 138 11.59 7.73 0.27
CA MET A 138 10.30 7.76 -0.40
C MET A 138 10.20 8.93 -1.39
N GLU A 139 10.57 10.14 -0.95
CA GLU A 139 10.55 11.32 -1.82
C GLU A 139 11.52 11.18 -3.00
N GLN A 140 12.72 10.66 -2.77
CA GLN A 140 13.68 10.38 -3.84
C GLN A 140 13.15 9.39 -4.86
N LEU A 141 12.55 8.28 -4.41
CA LEU A 141 11.93 7.29 -5.30
C LEU A 141 10.82 7.94 -6.15
N ILE A 142 9.98 8.76 -5.52
CA ILE A 142 8.89 9.47 -6.20
C ILE A 142 9.44 10.42 -7.28
N VAL A 143 10.47 11.19 -6.94
CA VAL A 143 11.10 12.16 -7.86
C VAL A 143 11.80 11.45 -9.02
N GLN A 144 12.46 10.32 -8.79
CA GLN A 144 13.08 9.51 -9.85
C GLN A 144 12.08 9.02 -10.90
N LEU A 145 10.80 8.86 -10.52
CA LEU A 145 9.71 8.50 -11.44
C LEU A 145 9.09 9.72 -12.14
N GLY A 146 9.71 10.90 -12.04
CA GLY A 146 9.19 12.15 -12.63
C GLY A 146 7.94 12.69 -11.94
N ARG A 147 7.65 12.27 -10.70
CA ARG A 147 6.43 12.64 -9.96
C ARG A 147 6.75 13.59 -8.81
N LYS A 148 5.75 14.40 -8.43
CA LYS A 148 5.88 15.34 -7.29
C LYS A 148 5.46 14.65 -5.98
N PRO A 149 6.35 14.54 -4.97
CA PRO A 149 6.00 13.99 -3.67
C PRO A 149 5.17 14.99 -2.87
N ARG A 150 4.23 14.47 -2.08
CA ARG A 150 3.40 15.25 -1.16
C ARG A 150 3.11 14.39 0.06
N GLN A 151 3.62 14.80 1.23
CA GLN A 151 3.19 14.20 2.48
C GLN A 151 1.75 14.61 2.81
N ARG A 152 0.96 13.64 3.25
CA ARG A 152 -0.47 13.79 3.52
C ARG A 152 -0.85 13.33 4.93
N ASP A 153 -1.98 13.83 5.40
CA ASP A 153 -2.70 13.24 6.54
C ASP A 153 -3.60 12.07 6.08
N THR A 154 -4.37 11.51 7.03
CA THR A 154 -5.28 10.38 6.80
C THR A 154 -6.44 10.70 5.87
N VAL A 155 -6.82 11.98 5.76
CA VAL A 155 -7.92 12.46 4.90
C VAL A 155 -7.40 13.19 3.65
N TYR A 156 -6.15 12.92 3.26
CA TYR A 156 -5.54 13.39 2.02
C TYR A 156 -5.29 14.91 1.93
N ARG A 157 -5.32 15.63 3.05
CA ARG A 157 -4.85 17.03 3.11
C ARG A 157 -3.33 17.08 3.21
N ASN A 158 -2.76 18.27 3.11
CA ASN A 158 -1.32 18.43 3.31
C ASN A 158 -0.97 18.10 4.76
N ALA A 159 0.12 17.37 4.96
CA ALA A 159 0.66 17.13 6.29
C ALA A 159 0.97 18.45 7.01
N ASN A 160 0.80 18.47 8.34
CA ASN A 160 1.19 19.61 9.16
C ASN A 160 2.70 19.87 8.95
N PRO A 161 3.14 21.12 8.68
CA PRO A 161 4.54 21.45 8.45
C PRO A 161 5.50 20.98 9.57
N LEU A 162 5.06 21.06 10.83
CA LEU A 162 5.84 20.59 11.97
C LEU A 162 6.00 19.07 11.97
N GLN A 163 4.93 18.33 11.66
CA GLN A 163 4.99 16.86 11.55
C GLN A 163 5.85 16.45 10.36
N LYS A 164 5.69 17.14 9.23
CA LYS A 164 6.54 16.96 8.06
C LYS A 164 8.00 17.14 8.45
N SER A 165 8.37 18.27 9.07
CA SER A 165 9.75 18.54 9.50
C SER A 165 10.30 17.47 10.44
N LYS A 166 9.51 16.96 11.39
CA LYS A 166 9.92 15.91 12.34
C LYS A 166 10.16 14.56 11.68
N SER A 167 9.56 14.31 10.51
CA SER A 167 9.73 13.04 9.80
C SER A 167 11.09 12.94 9.09
N PHE A 168 11.70 14.07 8.74
CA PHE A 168 13.01 14.11 8.10
C PHE A 168 14.16 14.11 9.12
N GLY A 169 15.35 13.70 8.67
CA GLY A 169 16.61 13.85 9.40
C GLY A 169 16.99 12.67 10.29
N ASN A 170 16.20 11.59 10.31
CA ASN A 170 16.44 10.45 11.19
C ASN A 170 17.38 9.41 10.53
N LYS A 171 18.67 9.75 10.40
CA LYS A 171 19.69 8.92 9.72
C LYS A 171 20.08 7.63 10.48
N LEU A 172 19.64 7.47 11.73
CA LEU A 172 20.01 6.34 12.60
C LEU A 172 19.14 5.09 12.40
N LEU A 173 18.17 5.13 11.49
CA LEU A 173 17.10 4.12 11.38
C LEU A 173 17.31 3.08 10.26
N VAL A 174 18.41 3.16 9.50
CA VAL A 174 18.63 2.33 8.28
C VAL A 174 19.87 1.45 8.38
N ASN A 175 20.33 1.13 9.59
CA ASN A 175 21.45 0.20 9.82
C ASN A 175 20.95 -1.22 10.07
#